data_AF-A0A0A0Z1X3-F1
#
_entry.id   AF-A0A0A0Z1X3-F1
#
_cell.length_a   1.000
_cell.length_b   1.000
_cell.length_c   1.000
_cell.angle_alpha   90.00
_cell.angle_beta   90.00
_cell.angle_gamma   90.00
#
_symmetry.space_group_name_H-M   'P 1'
#
loop_
_entity.id
_entity.type
_entity.pdbx_description
1 polymer ?
#
loop_
_entity_poly.entity_id
_entity_poly.type
_entity_poly.pdbx_seq_one_letter_code
_entity_poly.pdbx_strand_id
1 'polypeptide(L)' 'MLLMMTNYILITISMLISVAFYTILERKILSYIQIRKGPNKVG' A
#
# COMPACT_ATOMS: atom_id res chain seq x y z
N MET A 1 12.26 14.11 -23.62
CA MET A 1 11.01 14.61 -23.00
C MET A 1 10.00 13.48 -22.75
N LEU A 2 9.64 12.68 -23.76
CA LEU A 2 8.75 11.52 -23.59
C LEU A 2 9.21 10.52 -22.51
N LEU A 3 10.49 10.13 -22.51
CA LEU A 3 11.06 9.21 -21.52
C LEU A 3 10.94 9.73 -20.07
N MET A 4 11.06 11.05 -19.88
CA MET A 4 10.88 11.64 -18.55
C MET A 4 9.43 11.56 -18.08
N MET A 5 8.47 11.78 -18.99
CA MET A 5 7.04 11.66 -18.68
C MET A 5 6.65 10.21 -18.36
N THR A 6 7.17 9.23 -19.10
CA THR A 6 6.91 7.80 -18.80
C THR A 6 7.50 7.39 -17.46
N ASN A 7 8.70 7.86 -17.11
CA ASN A 7 9.31 7.60 -15.80
C ASN A 7 8.48 8.18 -14.66
N TYR A 8 7.97 9.42 -14.80
CA TYR A 8 7.10 10.02 -13.80
C TYR A 8 5.82 9.22 -13.58
N ILE A 9 5.19 8.74 -14.66
CA ILE A 9 3.97 7.92 -14.58
C ILE A 9 4.26 6.58 -13.88
N LEU A 10 5.39 5.93 -14.19
CA LEU A 10 5.75 4.67 -13.54
C LEU A 10 6.01 4.85 -12.03
N ILE A 11 6.66 5.95 -11.64
CA ILE A 11 6.95 6.27 -10.23
C ILE A 11 5.65 6.57 -9.47
N THR A 12 4.71 7.30 -10.05
CA THR A 12 3.44 7.60 -9.36
C THR A 12 2.59 6.34 -9.18
N ILE A 13 2.54 5.45 -10.18
CA ILE A 13 1.83 4.17 -10.07
C ILE A 13 2.46 3.28 -8.98
N SER A 14 3.78 3.16 -8.95
CA SER A 14 4.45 2.34 -7.93
C SER A 14 4.23 2.89 -6.52
N MET A 15 4.29 4.21 -6.34
CA MET A 15 3.97 4.88 -5.07
C MET A 15 2.54 4.58 -4.60
N LEU A 16 1.53 4.65 -5.48
CA LEU A 16 0.14 4.37 -5.12
C LEU A 16 -0.05 2.91 -4.67
N ILE A 17 0.59 1.96 -5.35
CA ILE A 17 0.56 0.55 -4.99
C ILE A 17 1.22 0.34 -3.62
N SER A 18 2.40 0.92 -3.39
CA SER A 18 3.10 0.83 -2.11
C SER A 18 2.26 1.40 -0.96
N VAL A 19 1.62 2.55 -1.14
CA VAL A 19 0.75 3.15 -0.13
C VAL A 19 -0.45 2.25 0.17
N ALA A 20 -1.08 1.65 -0.84
CA ALA A 20 -2.19 0.72 -0.64
C ALA A 20 -1.78 -0.48 0.24
N PHE A 21 -0.64 -1.11 -0.04
CA PHE A 21 -0.14 -2.21 0.80
C PHE A 21 0.28 -1.76 2.20
N TYR A 22 0.88 -0.58 2.31
CA TYR A 22 1.28 -0.01 3.59
C TYR A 22 0.08 0.18 4.52
N THR A 23 -1.05 0.68 4.02
CA THR A 23 -2.27 0.85 4.84
C THR A 23 -2.85 -0.49 5.33
N ILE A 24 -2.77 -1.55 4.52
CA ILE A 24 -3.20 -2.90 4.93
C ILE A 24 -2.29 -3.42 6.06
N LEU A 25 -0.98 -3.22 5.91
CA LEU A 25 0.01 -3.63 6.89
C LEU A 25 -0.20 -2.92 8.23
N GLU A 26 -0.42 -1.60 8.21
CA GLU A 26 -0.72 -0.81 9.42
C GLU A 26 -1.94 -1.36 10.17
N ARG A 27 -3.03 -1.67 9.45
CA ARG A 27 -4.24 -2.27 10.04
C ARG A 27 -3.99 -3.65 10.65
N LYS A 28 -3.09 -4.46 10.07
CA LYS A 28 -2.68 -5.75 10.65
C LYS A 28 -1.84 -5.54 11.90
N ILE A 29 -0.88 -4.61 11.90
CA ILE A 29 -0.04 -4.30 13.08
C ILE A 29 -0.90 -3.81 14.25
N LEU A 30 -1.82 -2.87 14.01
CA LEU A 30 -2.73 -2.38 15.05
C LEU A 30 -3.60 -3.50 15.62
N SER A 31 -4.05 -4.43 14.76
CA SER A 31 -4.77 -5.63 15.18
C SER A 31 -3.93 -6.54 16.07
N TYR A 32 -2.65 -6.77 15.73
CA TYR A 32 -1.74 -7.56 16.56
C TYR A 32 -1.54 -6.92 17.93
N ILE A 33 -1.40 -5.60 18.00
CA ILE A 33 -1.22 -4.85 19.26
C ILE A 33 -2.48 -4.93 20.14
N GLN A 34 -3.67 -4.87 19.53
CA GLN A 34 -4.94 -4.80 20.25
C GLN A 34 -5.56 -6.17 20.57
N ILE A 35 -4.86 -7.29 20.31
CA ILE A 35 -5.36 -8.68 20.52
C ILE A 35 -6.76 -8.89 19.91
N ARG A 36 -7.02 -8.23 18.78
CA ARG A 36 -8.25 -8.45 17.99
C ARG A 36 -7.85 -8.85 16.60
N LYS A 37 -8.60 -9.76 15.97
CA LYS A 37 -8.35 -10.08 14.56
C LYS A 37 -8.75 -8.87 13.72
N GLY A 38 -7.76 -8.27 13.08
CA GLY A 38 -7.96 -7.32 12.00
C GLY A 38 -8.56 -8.04 10.80
N PRO A 39 -8.79 -7.34 9.68
CA PRO A 39 -9.33 -7.97 8.49
C PRO A 39 -8.42 -9.12 8.04
N ASN A 40 -8.87 -10.36 8.27
CA ASN A 40 -8.14 -11.59 7.92
C ASN A 40 -8.38 -12.00 6.47
N LYS A 41 -9.50 -11.58 5.88
CA LYS A 41 -9.77 -11.67 4.44
C LYS A 41 -9.69 -10.28 3.86
N VAL A 42 -8.65 -10.03 3.07
CA VAL A 42 -8.85 -9.22 1.87
C VAL A 42 -9.68 -10.11 0.94
N GLY A 43 -10.69 -9.55 0.27
CA GLY A 43 -11.38 -10.29 -0.81
C GLY A 43 -10.37 -10.89 -1.77
#